data_AF-A0A6V7IFA4-F1
#
_entry.id   AF-A0A6V7IFA4-F1
#
_cell.length_a   1.000
_cell.length_b   1.000
_cell.length_c   1.000
_cell.angle_alpha   90.00
_cell.angle_beta   90.00
_cell.angle_gamma   90.00
#
_symmetry.space_group_name_H-M   'P 1'
#
loop_
_entity.id
_entity.type
_entity.pdbx_description
1 polymer ?
#
loop_
_entity_poly.entity_id
_entity_poly.type
_entity_poly.pdbx_seq_one_letter_code
_entity_poly.pdbx_strand_id
1 'polypeptide(L)' 'NSLDKNFNLLAGAVVGLRGLFVGYQFGYESLTNTFRKSDAGITYKFTDVNVYFKCAPGVTDDYALSAVYQ' A
#
# COMPACT_ATOMS: atom_id res chain seq x y z
N ASN A 1 -15.40 -31.99 -10.56
CA ASN A 1 -14.05 -31.39 -10.62
C ASN A 1 -14.23 -29.90 -10.87
N SER A 2 -14.76 -29.19 -9.87
CA SER A 2 -14.97 -27.74 -9.95
C SER A 2 -13.70 -27.10 -9.42
N LEU A 3 -13.02 -26.31 -10.25
CA LEU A 3 -11.87 -25.54 -9.81
C LEU A 3 -12.33 -24.58 -8.70
N ASP A 4 -12.04 -24.92 -7.45
CA ASP A 4 -11.94 -23.94 -6.36
C ASP A 4 -10.72 -23.07 -6.66
N LYS A 5 -10.93 -22.15 -7.61
CA LYS A 5 -9.94 -21.19 -8.07
C LYS A 5 -9.85 -20.09 -7.02
N ASN A 6 -9.19 -20.43 -5.93
CA ASN A 6 -8.79 -19.47 -4.91
C ASN A 6 -7.79 -18.51 -5.51
N PHE A 7 -8.25 -17.30 -5.78
CA PHE A 7 -7.40 -16.21 -6.23
C PHE A 7 -7.27 -15.17 -5.13
N ASN A 8 -6.02 -14.82 -4.87
CA ASN A 8 -5.65 -13.73 -4.00
C ASN A 8 -5.13 -12.62 -4.91
N LEU A 9 -5.82 -11.49 -4.93
CA LEU A 9 -5.58 -10.40 -5.86
C LEU A 9 -4.95 -9.25 -5.09
N LEU A 10 -3.68 -8.97 -5.40
CA LEU A 10 -2.94 -7.82 -4.91
C LEU A 10 -2.81 -6.83 -6.05
N ALA A 11 -3.32 -5.63 -5.83
CA ALA A 11 -3.24 -4.55 -6.79
C ALA A 11 -2.81 -3.28 -6.08
N GLY A 12 -2.10 -2.42 -6.80
CA GLY A 12 -1.67 -1.14 -6.27
C GLY A 12 -1.39 -0.16 -7.37
N ALA A 13 -1.53 1.12 -7.04
CA ALA A 13 -1.23 2.23 -7.91
C ALA A 13 -0.31 3.20 -7.18
N VAL A 14 0.63 3.78 -7.91
CA VAL A 14 1.51 4.83 -7.40
C VAL A 14 1.46 6.00 -8.38
N VAL A 15 1.17 7.18 -7.88
CA VAL A 15 1.13 8.42 -8.65
C VAL A 15 2.23 9.33 -8.12
N GLY A 16 3.10 9.79 -9.02
CA GLY A 16 4.20 10.70 -8.70
C GLY A 16 4.00 12.10 -9.29
N LEU A 17 4.25 13.14 -8.50
CA LEU A 17 4.27 14.53 -8.92
C LEU A 17 5.40 15.31 -8.21
N ARG A 18 6.38 15.80 -8.98
CA ARG A 18 7.47 16.69 -8.49
C ARG A 18 8.11 16.25 -7.15
N GLY A 19 8.47 14.97 -7.03
CA GLY A 19 9.11 14.40 -5.84
C GLY A 19 8.15 13.90 -4.75
N LEU A 20 6.85 14.20 -4.86
CA LEU A 20 5.80 13.56 -4.05
C LEU A 20 5.29 12.31 -4.76
N PHE A 21 5.26 11.17 -4.08
CA PHE A 21 4.68 9.93 -4.57
C PHE A 21 3.58 9.50 -3.61
N VAL A 22 2.38 9.26 -4.14
CA VAL A 22 1.25 8.74 -3.37
C VAL A 22 0.95 7.35 -3.91
N GLY A 23 1.05 6.35 -3.05
CA GLY A 23 0.78 4.96 -3.34
C GLY A 23 -0.47 4.49 -2.62
N TYR A 24 -1.22 3.61 -3.25
CA TYR A 24 -2.27 2.84 -2.60
C TYR A 24 -2.17 1.39 -3.06
N GLN A 25 -2.24 0.46 -2.12
CA GLN A 25 -2.17 -0.98 -2.35
C GLN A 25 -3.35 -1.63 -1.64
N PHE A 26 -4.05 -2.51 -2.33
CA PHE A 26 -5.12 -3.32 -1.76
C PHE A 26 -4.94 -4.80 -2.08
N GLY A 27 -5.42 -5.64 -1.17
CA GLY A 27 -5.42 -7.09 -1.27
C GLY A 27 -6.82 -7.63 -1.06
N TYR A 28 -7.30 -8.43 -1.99
CA TYR A 28 -8.61 -9.07 -1.96
C TYR A 28 -8.45 -10.59 -2.05
N GLU A 29 -9.06 -11.30 -1.09
CA GLU A 29 -9.04 -12.76 -1.07
C GLU A 29 -10.43 -13.30 -1.42
N SER A 30 -10.53 -14.00 -2.56
CA SER A 30 -11.81 -14.53 -3.05
C SER A 30 -12.38 -15.64 -2.18
N LEU A 31 -11.53 -16.31 -1.37
CA LEU A 31 -11.88 -17.47 -0.54
C LEU A 31 -12.76 -17.08 0.65
N THR A 32 -12.42 -15.96 1.29
CA THR A 32 -13.19 -15.38 2.40
C THR A 32 -14.07 -14.22 1.96
N ASN A 33 -14.03 -13.85 0.67
CA ASN A 33 -14.68 -12.66 0.11
C ASN A 33 -14.39 -11.40 0.95
N THR A 34 -13.14 -11.25 1.38
CA THR A 34 -12.71 -10.20 2.31
C THR A 34 -11.54 -9.40 1.76
N PHE A 35 -11.57 -8.10 1.99
CA PHE A 35 -10.40 -7.24 1.79
C PHE A 35 -9.41 -7.49 2.93
N ARG A 36 -8.29 -8.13 2.60
CA ARG A 36 -7.25 -8.50 3.56
C ARG A 36 -6.16 -7.46 3.71
N LYS A 37 -6.04 -6.52 2.78
CA LYS A 37 -4.98 -5.50 2.81
C LYS A 37 -5.48 -4.21 2.20
N SER A 38 -5.20 -3.10 2.88
CA SER A 38 -5.49 -1.75 2.45
C SER A 38 -4.38 -0.88 3.01
N ASP A 39 -3.41 -0.55 2.18
CA ASP A 39 -2.19 0.17 2.51
C ASP A 39 -2.13 1.44 1.66
N ALA A 40 -2.25 2.60 2.29
CA ALA A 40 -1.97 3.90 1.67
C ALA A 40 -0.56 4.35 2.06
N GLY A 41 0.16 4.97 1.13
CA GLY A 41 1.50 5.48 1.36
C GLY A 41 1.72 6.84 0.71
N ILE A 42 2.48 7.70 1.36
CA ILE A 42 2.94 8.97 0.82
C ILE A 42 4.45 9.01 1.00
N THR A 43 5.19 9.24 -0.08
CA THR A 43 6.63 9.45 -0.06
C THR A 43 6.92 10.84 -0.57
N TYR A 44 7.77 11.58 0.13
CA TYR A 44 8.25 12.87 -0.35
C TYR A 44 9.77 12.84 -0.44
N LYS A 45 10.27 13.02 -1.66
CA LYS A 45 11.68 13.13 -1.97
C LYS A 45 12.05 14.61 -2.04
N PHE A 46 12.65 15.09 -0.97
CA PHE A 46 13.44 16.32 -0.96
C PHE A 46 14.90 15.98 -1.22
N THR A 47 15.67 16.93 -1.76
CA THR A 47 17.05 16.77 -2.26
C THR A 47 17.87 15.67 -1.55
N ASP A 48 17.98 15.75 -0.23
CA ASP A 48 18.75 14.81 0.61
C ASP A 48 17.88 14.02 1.62
N VAL A 49 16.55 14.20 1.58
CA VAL A 49 15.61 13.63 2.55
C VAL A 49 14.48 12.91 1.83
N ASN A 50 14.34 11.61 2.07
CA ASN A 50 13.17 10.84 1.65
C ASN A 50 12.29 10.56 2.87
N VAL A 51 11.10 11.15 2.91
CA VAL A 51 10.09 10.87 3.95
C VAL A 51 9.10 9.86 3.40
N TYR A 52 8.82 8.79 4.13
CA TYR A 52 7.81 7.79 3.80
C TYR A 52 6.80 7.70 4.93
N PHE A 53 5.54 7.91 4.61
CA PHE A 53 4.41 7.70 5.48
C PHE A 53 3.59 6.54 4.92
N LYS A 54 3.28 5.55 5.74
CA LYS A 54 2.40 4.44 5.40
C LYS A 54 1.29 4.35 6.43
N CYS A 55 0.07 4.15 5.97
CA CYS A 55 -1.14 4.01 6.75
C CYS A 55 -1.87 2.77 6.24
N ALA A 56 -2.28 1.87 7.13
CA ALA A 56 -3.05 0.67 6.77
C ALA A 56 -4.49 0.74 7.29
N PRO A 57 -5.33 1.67 6.78
CA PRO A 57 -6.64 1.92 7.35
C PRO A 57 -7.58 0.73 7.08
N GLY A 58 -8.21 0.23 8.13
CA GLY A 58 -9.27 -0.80 8.06
C GLY A 58 -8.81 -2.25 8.15
N VAL A 59 -7.51 -2.55 8.27
CA VAL A 59 -7.00 -3.92 8.48
C VAL A 59 -6.23 -4.06 9.79
N THR A 60 -5.29 -3.14 10.08
CA THR A 60 -4.55 -3.15 11.35
C THR A 60 -4.38 -1.78 11.99
N ASP A 61 -4.90 -0.70 11.40
CA ASP A 61 -4.70 0.69 11.86
C ASP A 61 -3.21 0.98 12.17
N ASP A 62 -2.31 0.36 11.41
CA ASP A 62 -0.88 0.54 11.53
C ASP A 62 -0.44 1.79 10.77
N TYR A 63 0.31 2.64 11.48
CA TYR A 63 0.94 3.82 10.91
C TYR A 63 2.44 3.68 11.03
N ALA A 64 3.15 3.85 9.91
CA ALA A 64 4.61 3.85 9.87
C ALA A 64 5.12 5.14 9.23
N LEU A 65 6.06 5.78 9.90
CA LEU A 65 6.77 6.96 9.39
C LEU A 65 8.26 6.63 9.37
N SER A 66 8.91 6.75 8.22
CA SER A 66 10.35 6.65 8.09
C SER A 66 10.90 7.85 7.33
N ALA A 67 12.09 8.29 7.73
CA ALA A 67 12.83 9.33 7.04
C ALA A 67 14.24 8.79 6.77
N VAL A 68 14.69 8.90 5.53
CA VAL A 68 16.02 8.51 5.10
C VAL A 68 16.76 9.77 4.67
N TYR A 69 17.82 10.10 5.39
CA TYR A 69 18.76 11.16 5.03
C TYR A 69 19.96 10.50 4.35
N GLN A 70 20.35 11.00 3.17
CA GLN A 70 21.43 10.42 2.38
C GLN A 70 22.55 11.43 2.13
#